data_AF-G5K064-F1
#
_entry.id   AF-G5K064-F1
#
_cell.length_a   1.000
_cell.length_b   1.000
_cell.length_c   1.000
_cell.angle_alpha   90.00
_cell.angle_beta   90.00
_cell.angle_gamma   90.00
#
_symmetry.space_group_name_H-M   'P 1'
#
loop_
_entity.id
_entity.type
_entity.pdbx_description
1 polymer ?
#
loop_
_entity_poly.entity_id
_entity_poly.type
_entity_poly.pdbx_seq_one_letter_code
_entity_poly.pdbx_strand_id
1 'polypeptide(L)' 'MSPLIIFNISFAFVFYPMFISNYHKREPYLLDLFLFVINALASMYTIFNYLGLLK' A
#
# COMPACT_ATOMS: atom_id res chain seq x y z
N MET A 1 13.60 5.17 -10.20
CA MET A 1 12.22 4.89 -9.73
C MET A 1 11.44 6.20 -9.69
N SER A 2 10.19 6.21 -10.14
CA SER A 2 9.34 7.41 -10.06
C SER A 2 9.13 7.81 -8.59
N PRO A 3 9.18 9.10 -8.24
CA PRO A 3 8.88 9.59 -6.88
C PRO A 3 7.54 9.07 -6.34
N LEU A 4 6.56 8.86 -7.23
CA LEU A 4 5.25 8.28 -6.91
C LEU A 4 5.34 6.86 -6.33
N ILE A 5 6.31 6.05 -6.77
CA ILE A 5 6.49 4.67 -6.26
C ILE A 5 6.97 4.72 -4.81
N ILE A 6 7.97 5.56 -4.54
CA ILE A 6 8.52 5.71 -3.19
C ILE A 6 7.44 6.22 -2.24
N PHE A 7 6.61 7.15 -2.70
CA PHE A 7 5.44 7.64 -1.98
C PHE A 7 4.45 6.50 -1.68
N ASN A 8 3.99 5.76 -2.69
CA ASN A 8 3.03 4.67 -2.49
C ASN A 8 3.56 3.56 -1.57
N ILE A 9 4.85 3.20 -1.68
CA ILE A 9 5.47 2.22 -0.77
C ILE A 9 5.48 2.75 0.66
N SER A 10 5.89 4.02 0.86
CA SER A 10 5.94 4.64 2.18
C SER A 10 4.55 4.66 2.83
N PHE A 11 3.52 5.04 2.07
CA PHE A 11 2.14 5.05 2.56
C PHE A 11 1.62 3.64 2.86
N ALA A 12 1.95 2.63 2.04
CA ALA A 12 1.61 1.25 2.34
C ALA A 12 2.25 0.77 3.66
N PHE A 13 3.50 1.15 3.91
CA PHE A 13 4.21 0.84 5.17
C PHE A 13 3.61 1.52 6.41
N VAL A 14 2.96 2.67 6.24
CA VAL A 14 2.28 3.38 7.34
C VAL A 14 0.87 2.84 7.57
N PHE A 15 0.10 2.62 6.50
CA PHE A 15 -1.29 2.15 6.63
C PHE A 15 -1.40 0.70 7.06
N TYR A 16 -0.44 -0.16 6.71
CA TYR A 16 -0.45 -1.55 7.17
C TYR A 16 -0.47 -1.70 8.70
N PRO A 17 0.48 -1.15 9.47
CA PRO A 17 0.44 -1.24 10.93
C PRO A 17 -0.75 -0.49 11.53
N MET A 18 -1.21 0.61 10.91
CA MET A 18 -2.39 1.35 11.35
C MET A 18 -3.66 0.50 11.22
N PHE A 19 -3.84 -0.17 10.08
CA PHE A 19 -4.91 -1.15 9.86
C PHE A 19 -4.85 -2.28 10.91
N ILE A 20 -3.69 -2.91 11.11
CA ILE A 20 -3.55 -4.02 12.07
C ILE A 20 -3.88 -3.56 13.50
N SER A 21 -3.43 -2.38 13.89
CA SER A 21 -3.69 -1.77 15.19
C SER A 21 -5.20 -1.51 15.39
N ASN A 22 -5.84 -0.84 14.43
CA ASN A 22 -7.25 -0.49 14.51
C ASN A 22 -8.14 -1.74 14.45
N TYR A 23 -7.75 -2.74 13.66
CA TYR A 23 -8.42 -4.05 13.63
C TYR A 23 -8.40 -4.73 15.01
N HIS A 24 -7.25 -4.77 15.69
CA HIS A 24 -7.14 -5.36 17.02
C HIS A 24 -7.93 -4.59 18.08
N LYS A 25 -7.96 -3.26 17.98
CA LYS A 25 -8.72 -2.38 18.87
C LYS A 25 -10.22 -2.36 18.59
N ARG A 26 -10.68 -3.02 17.52
CA ARG A 26 -12.06 -2.94 17.00
C ARG A 26 -12.50 -1.50 16.68
N GLU A 27 -11.54 -0.66 16.29
CA GLU A 27 -11.78 0.69 15.79
C GLU A 27 -12.09 0.64 14.27
N PRO A 28 -12.68 1.70 13.69
CA PRO A 28 -12.89 1.75 12.24
C PRO A 28 -11.56 1.62 11.48
N TYR A 29 -11.38 0.50 10.77
CA TYR A 29 -10.12 0.16 10.08
C TYR A 29 -10.26 0.04 8.55
N LEU A 30 -11.50 0.10 8.03
CA LEU A 30 -11.78 -0.15 6.61
C LEU A 30 -11.10 0.86 5.68
N LEU A 31 -10.98 2.12 6.12
CA LEU A 31 -10.30 3.16 5.37
C LEU A 31 -8.78 2.92 5.32
N ASP A 32 -8.16 2.54 6.44
CA ASP A 32 -6.74 2.19 6.48
C ASP A 32 -6.44 0.98 5.60
N LEU A 33 -7.31 -0.03 5.65
CA LEU A 33 -7.22 -1.21 4.79
C LEU A 33 -7.32 -0.83 3.31
N PHE A 34 -8.31 -0.02 2.93
CA PHE A 34 -8.51 0.42 1.55
C PHE A 34 -7.32 1.20 1.03
N LEU A 35 -6.81 2.15 1.81
CA LEU A 35 -5.64 2.94 1.46
C LEU A 35 -4.37 2.08 1.38
N PHE A 36 -4.17 1.15 2.31
CA PHE A 36 -3.08 0.18 2.23
C PHE A 36 -3.14 -0.63 0.92
N VAL A 37 -4.29 -1.20 0.59
CA VAL A 37 -4.46 -2.05 -0.59
C VAL A 37 -4.18 -1.28 -1.89
N ILE A 38 -4.72 -0.06 -2.04
CA ILE A 38 -4.48 0.75 -3.24
C ILE A 38 -2.99 1.10 -3.39
N ASN A 39 -2.35 1.56 -2.31
CA ASN A 39 -0.95 1.93 -2.34
C ASN A 39 -0.03 0.73 -2.62
N ALA A 40 -0.35 -0.43 -2.03
CA ALA A 40 0.38 -1.67 -2.27
C ALA A 40 0.23 -2.16 -3.72
N LEU A 41 -0.99 -2.16 -4.25
CA LEU A 41 -1.26 -2.56 -5.64
C LEU A 41 -0.60 -1.62 -6.65
N ALA A 42 -0.69 -0.31 -6.45
CA ALA A 42 -0.04 0.67 -7.34
C ALA A 42 1.50 0.50 -7.33
N SER A 43 2.08 0.24 -6.17
CA SER A 43 3.51 -0.04 -6.02
C SER A 43 3.90 -1.34 -6.72
N MET A 44 3.16 -2.43 -6.49
CA MET A 44 3.40 -3.72 -7.12
C MET A 44 3.27 -3.65 -8.64
N TYR A 45 2.21 -3.04 -9.16
CA TYR A 45 2.02 -2.86 -10.60
C TYR A 45 3.21 -2.16 -11.23
N THR A 46 3.67 -1.07 -10.61
CA THR A 46 4.79 -0.30 -11.16
C THR A 46 6.11 -1.07 -11.06
N ILE A 47 6.33 -1.82 -9.97
CA ILE A 47 7.52 -2.67 -9.80
C ILE A 47 7.50 -3.80 -10.84
N PHE A 48 6.38 -4.49 -11.02
CA PHE A 48 6.24 -5.57 -11.99
C PHE A 48 6.41 -5.07 -13.43
N ASN A 49 5.85 -3.90 -13.76
CA ASN A 49 6.09 -3.27 -15.06
C ASN A 49 7.56 -2.89 -15.24
N TYR A 50 8.21 -2.32 -14.22
CA TYR A 50 9.64 -2.01 -14.24
C TYR A 50 10.52 -3.25 -14.43
N LEU A 51 10.14 -4.37 -13.83
CA LEU A 51 10.83 -5.66 -13.96
C LEU A 51 10.49 -6.40 -15.28
N GLY A 52 9.61 -5.85 -16.12
CA GLY A 52 9.17 -6.49 -17.37
C GLY A 52 8.32 -7.75 -17.16
N LEU A 53 7.75 -7.93 -15.97
CA LEU A 53 6.87 -9.05 -15.62
C LEU A 53 5.42 -8.85 -16.09
N LEU A 54 5.05 -7.60 -16.34
CA LEU A 54 3.78 -7.24 -16.97
C LEU A 54 4.11 -6.76 -18.39
N LYS A 55 3.50 -7.42 -19.38
CA LYS A 55 3.62 -7.12 -20.80
C LYS A 55 2.41 -6.30 -21.28
#